data_AF-A0A959TG79-F1
#
_entry.id   AF-A0A959TG79-F1
#
_cell.length_a   1.000
_cell.length_b   1.000
_cell.length_c   1.000
_cell.angle_alpha   90.00
_cell.angle_beta   90.00
_cell.angle_gamma   90.00
#
_symmetry.space_group_name_H-M   'P 1'
#
loop_
_entity.id
_entity.type
_entity.pdbx_description
1 polymer ?
#
loop_
_entity_poly.entity_id
_entity_poly.type
_entity_poly.pdbx_seq_one_letter_code
_entity_poly.pdbx_strand_id
1 'polypeptide(L)'
;MLVLLEDCLTLTIPDAFSPNGDGVNDLYVIDNLESYPQNSLQVFNRWGSKVLDRTPYRNDWDGRSEGEMNWGEELPESTYYYILDLNDGSDPYSGYIYLRR
;
A
#
# COMPACT_ATOMS: atom_id res chain seq x y z
N MET A 1 -17.04 30.30 21.21
CA MET A 1 -17.47 29.22 20.29
C MET A 1 -16.23 28.74 19.58
N LEU A 2 -15.63 27.67 20.10
CA LEU A 2 -14.47 27.03 19.50
C LEU A 2 -15.03 26.12 18.41
N VAL A 3 -14.76 26.41 17.15
CA VAL A 3 -15.05 25.47 16.06
C VAL A 3 -13.81 24.59 15.96
N LEU A 4 -13.91 23.37 16.49
CA LEU A 4 -12.93 22.34 16.16
C LEU A 4 -13.20 21.97 14.70
N LEU A 5 -12.34 22.43 13.80
CA LEU A 5 -12.22 21.84 12.47
C LEU A 5 -11.66 20.44 12.68
N GLU A 6 -12.54 19.46 12.92
CA GLU A 6 -12.22 18.05 12.68
C GLU A 6 -12.08 17.87 11.16
N ASP A 7 -11.00 18.38 10.59
CA ASP A 7 -10.72 18.22 9.17
C ASP A 7 -10.13 16.83 8.93
N CYS A 8 -11.03 15.84 8.96
CA CYS A 8 -11.33 14.85 7.93
C CYS A 8 -10.23 14.37 6.94
N LEU A 9 -8.96 14.31 7.32
CA LEU A 9 -7.93 13.55 6.60
C LEU A 9 -7.84 12.13 7.17
N THR A 10 -8.90 11.33 6.99
CA THR A 10 -8.85 9.92 7.37
C THR A 10 -8.01 9.16 6.35
N LEU A 11 -6.88 8.60 6.78
CA LEU A 11 -6.09 7.68 5.99
C LEU A 11 -6.97 6.49 5.59
N THR A 12 -7.16 6.25 4.30
CA THR A 12 -7.97 5.13 3.80
C THR A 12 -7.08 4.16 3.05
N ILE A 13 -6.94 2.96 3.61
CA ILE A 13 -6.11 1.89 3.05
C ILE A 13 -7.05 0.88 2.39
N PRO A 14 -7.00 0.68 1.07
CA PRO A 14 -7.88 -0.26 0.40
C PRO A 14 -7.45 -1.71 0.65
N ASP A 15 -8.43 -2.61 0.77
CA ASP A 15 -8.17 -4.04 0.94
C ASP A 15 -7.91 -4.76 -0.40
N ALA A 16 -8.04 -4.08 -1.55
CA ALA A 16 -7.89 -4.68 -2.88
C ALA A 16 -7.55 -3.67 -3.98
N PHE A 17 -6.92 -4.14 -5.05
CA PHE A 17 -6.68 -3.39 -6.29
C PHE A 17 -6.60 -4.35 -7.50
N SER A 18 -6.77 -3.81 -8.71
CA SER A 18 -6.92 -4.59 -9.94
C SER A 18 -6.00 -4.13 -11.07
N PRO A 19 -4.70 -4.47 -11.07
CA PRO A 19 -3.75 -4.08 -12.12
C PRO A 19 -3.97 -4.87 -13.42
N ASN A 20 -5.04 -4.55 -14.14
CA ASN A 20 -5.47 -5.22 -15.37
C ASN A 20 -5.38 -4.30 -16.62
N GLY A 21 -5.01 -3.03 -16.43
CA GLY A 21 -4.81 -2.06 -17.49
C GLY A 21 -6.08 -1.39 -18.01
N ASP A 22 -7.19 -1.46 -17.27
CA ASP A 22 -8.44 -0.77 -17.62
C ASP A 22 -8.49 0.71 -17.16
N GLY A 23 -7.48 1.16 -16.42
CA GLY A 23 -7.36 2.51 -15.87
C GLY A 23 -8.03 2.68 -14.50
N VAL A 24 -8.62 1.64 -13.92
CA VAL A 24 -9.36 1.69 -12.66
C VAL A 24 -8.69 0.78 -11.62
N ASN A 25 -8.22 1.39 -10.52
CA ASN A 25 -7.51 0.68 -9.43
C ASN A 25 -6.31 -0.15 -9.93
N ASP A 26 -5.64 0.31 -10.99
CA ASP A 26 -4.44 -0.35 -11.52
C ASP A 26 -3.23 -0.23 -10.59
N LEU A 27 -3.26 0.76 -9.69
CA LEU A 27 -2.24 1.02 -8.69
C LEU A 27 -2.83 0.83 -7.29
N TYR A 28 -2.01 0.37 -6.35
CA TYR A 28 -2.39 0.30 -4.95
C TYR A 28 -2.31 1.69 -4.29
N VAL A 29 -3.39 2.48 -4.41
CA VAL A 29 -3.43 3.86 -3.91
C VAL A 29 -3.98 3.91 -2.49
N ILE A 30 -3.22 4.50 -1.56
CA ILE A 30 -3.66 4.81 -0.19
C ILE A 30 -4.01 6.29 -0.13
N ASP A 31 -5.29 6.60 0.12
CA ASP A 31 -5.76 7.98 0.16
C ASP A 31 -5.22 8.73 1.38
N ASN A 32 -4.83 10.00 1.16
CA ASN A 32 -4.24 10.91 2.15
C ASN A 32 -2.81 10.56 2.60
N LEU A 33 -2.16 9.56 1.97
CA LEU A 33 -0.79 9.16 2.30
C LEU A 33 0.25 10.27 2.02
N GLU A 34 -0.05 11.21 1.13
CA GLU A 34 0.80 12.36 0.81
C GLU A 34 1.07 13.29 2.01
N SER A 35 0.24 13.21 3.05
CA SER A 35 0.46 13.90 4.33
C SER A 35 1.62 13.30 5.13
N TYR A 36 2.10 12.11 4.75
CA TYR A 36 3.16 11.35 5.42
C TYR A 36 4.33 11.09 4.46
N PRO A 37 5.13 12.12 4.10
CA PRO A 37 6.17 12.01 3.08
C PRO A 37 7.35 11.09 3.47
N GLN A 38 7.42 10.68 4.74
CA GLN A 38 8.42 9.75 5.26
C GLN A 38 7.87 8.33 5.46
N ASN A 39 6.64 8.04 5.04
CA ASN A 39 6.02 6.73 5.20
C ASN A 39 6.90 5.60 4.65
N SER A 40 6.67 4.37 5.09
CA SER A 40 7.20 3.17 4.44
C SER A 40 6.11 2.13 4.26
N LEU A 41 6.09 1.49 3.10
CA LEU A 41 5.18 0.38 2.81
C LEU A 41 6.01 -0.86 2.50
N GLN A 42 5.74 -1.92 3.26
CA GLN A 42 6.25 -3.26 3.01
C GLN A 42 5.08 -4.19 2.69
N VAL A 43 5.22 -5.00 1.65
CA VAL A 43 4.21 -6.00 1.27
C VAL A 43 4.86 -7.37 1.18
N PHE A 44 4.15 -8.38 1.66
CA PHE A 44 4.59 -9.76 1.77
C PHE A 44 3.60 -10.70 1.12
N ASN A 45 4.11 -11.77 0.52
CA ASN A 45 3.28 -12.89 0.10
C ASN A 45 2.83 -13.73 1.32
N ARG A 46 1.93 -14.70 1.10
CA ARG A 46 1.43 -15.60 2.16
C ARG A 46 2.48 -16.46 2.87
N TRP A 47 3.69 -16.54 2.35
CA TRP A 47 4.80 -17.29 2.94
C TRP A 47 5.78 -16.38 3.69
N GLY A 48 5.46 -15.09 3.82
CA GLY A 48 6.30 -14.10 4.51
C GLY A 48 7.47 -13.58 3.67
N SER A 49 7.57 -13.93 2.39
CA SER A 49 8.57 -13.32 1.51
C SER A 49 8.12 -11.93 1.11
N LYS A 50 9.02 -10.96 1.25
CA LYS A 50 8.79 -9.57 0.87
C LYS A 50 8.72 -9.44 -0.65
N VAL A 51 7.70 -8.75 -1.13
CA VAL A 51 7.46 -8.46 -2.55
C VAL A 51 7.46 -6.97 -2.86
N LEU A 52 7.39 -6.10 -1.84
CA LEU A 52 7.54 -4.65 -1.94
C LEU A 52 8.25 -4.12 -0.70
N ASP A 53 9.18 -3.18 -0.88
CA ASP A 53 9.81 -2.43 0.21
C ASP A 53 10.12 -1.00 -0.27
N ARG A 54 9.23 -0.06 0.03
CA ARG A 54 9.36 1.33 -0.44
C ARG A 54 9.36 2.29 0.72
N THR A 55 10.35 3.18 0.73
CA THR A 55 10.50 4.28 1.69
C THR A 55 11.01 5.52 0.93
N PRO A 56 10.16 6.50 0.57
CA PRO A 56 8.72 6.52 0.79
C PRO A 56 7.91 5.74 -0.25
N TYR A 57 6.72 5.27 0.15
CA TYR A 57 5.72 4.79 -0.81
C TYR A 57 4.97 5.96 -1.44
N ARG A 58 4.68 5.86 -2.75
CA ARG A 58 4.18 6.97 -3.58
C ARG A 58 2.90 6.63 -4.35
N ASN A 59 2.14 5.64 -3.89
CA ASN A 59 0.89 5.22 -4.54
C ASN A 59 1.07 4.77 -6.01
N ASP A 60 2.18 4.09 -6.30
CA ASP A 60 2.62 3.76 -7.66
C ASP A 60 2.97 2.27 -7.84
N TRP A 61 2.52 1.40 -6.93
CA TRP A 61 2.70 -0.04 -7.09
C TRP A 61 1.61 -0.66 -7.95
N ASP A 62 2.02 -1.31 -9.03
CA ASP A 62 1.17 -1.96 -10.06
C ASP A 62 1.03 -3.48 -9.84
N GLY A 63 1.42 -3.99 -8.66
CA GLY A 63 1.36 -5.41 -8.38
C GLY A 63 2.46 -6.25 -9.04
N ARG A 64 3.57 -5.62 -9.47
CA ARG A 64 4.81 -6.34 -9.80
C ARG A 64 5.68 -6.55 -8.57
N SER A 65 6.41 -7.65 -8.54
CA SER A 65 7.33 -7.90 -7.43
C SER A 65 8.54 -6.97 -7.52
N GLU A 66 8.95 -6.44 -6.38
CA GLU A 66 10.23 -5.78 -6.15
C GLU A 66 11.12 -6.63 -5.22
N GLY A 67 10.75 -7.90 -5.00
CA GLY A 67 11.58 -8.86 -4.27
C GLY A 67 12.78 -9.33 -5.10
N GLU A 68 13.87 -9.71 -4.42
CA GLU A 68 15.15 -10.09 -5.05
C GLU A 68 15.02 -11.25 -6.05
N MET A 69 14.12 -12.21 -5.81
CA MET A 69 14.01 -13.43 -6.62
C MET A 69 13.19 -13.27 -7.89
N ASN A 70 12.30 -12.28 -7.96
CA ASN A 70 11.29 -12.17 -9.03
C ASN A 70 11.01 -10.71 -9.42
N TRP A 71 12.01 -9.83 -9.32
CA TRP A 71 11.90 -8.42 -9.64
C TRP A 71 11.25 -8.15 -11.02
N GLY A 72 10.24 -7.29 -11.06
CA GLY A 72 9.51 -6.87 -12.25
C GLY A 72 8.45 -7.87 -12.74
N GLU A 73 8.40 -9.09 -12.20
CA GLU A 73 7.39 -10.08 -12.56
C GLU A 73 6.03 -9.72 -11.98
N GLU A 74 4.97 -10.02 -12.74
CA GLU A 74 3.59 -9.87 -12.27
C GLU A 74 3.31 -10.84 -11.13
N LEU A 75 2.91 -10.31 -9.98
CA LEU A 75 2.56 -11.15 -8.85
C LEU A 75 1.23 -11.87 -9.11
N PRO A 76 1.07 -13.15 -8.75
CA PRO A 76 -0.17 -13.89 -8.98
C PRO A 76 -1.36 -13.28 -8.23
N GLU A 77 -2.58 -13.57 -8.70
CA GLU A 77 -3.79 -13.23 -7.96
C GLU A 77 -3.78 -13.95 -6.60
N SER A 78 -3.77 -13.16 -5.54
CA SER A 78 -3.66 -13.68 -4.19
C SER A 78 -3.92 -12.62 -3.14
N THR A 79 -4.01 -13.09 -1.90
CA THR A 79 -3.92 -12.25 -0.72
C THR A 79 -2.47 -12.04 -0.34
N TYR A 80 -2.09 -10.78 -0.23
CA TYR A 80 -0.83 -10.27 0.29
C TYR A 80 -1.07 -9.62 1.64
N TYR A 81 0.01 -9.35 2.38
CA TYR A 81 -0.05 -8.73 3.69
C TYR A 81 0.86 -7.51 3.71
N TYR A 82 0.44 -6.44 4.37
CA TYR A 82 1.22 -5.21 4.43
C TYR A 82 1.56 -4.78 5.85
N ILE A 83 2.65 -4.02 5.94
CA ILE A 83 2.97 -3.16 7.07
C ILE A 83 3.19 -1.76 6.49
N LEU A 84 2.42 -0.79 6.98
CA LEU A 84 2.53 0.62 6.62
C LEU A 84 2.93 1.40 7.88
N ASP A 85 4.13 1.96 7.88
CA ASP A 85 4.60 2.87 8.92
C ASP A 85 4.51 4.30 8.41
N LEU A 86 3.77 5.17 9.09
CA LEU A 86 3.64 6.58 8.72
C LEU A 86 4.89 7.40 9.08
N ASN A 87 5.80 6.83 9.89
CA ASN A 87 6.99 7.47 10.44
C ASN A 87 6.68 8.78 11.19
N ASP A 88 5.49 8.89 11.79
CA ASP A 88 5.03 10.02 12.62
C ASP A 88 5.04 9.70 14.13
N GLY A 89 5.51 8.50 14.50
CA GLY A 89 5.54 7.99 15.87
C GLY A 89 4.28 7.24 16.32
N SER A 90 3.26 7.09 15.45
CA SER A 90 2.14 6.18 15.68
C SER A 90 2.52 4.71 15.46
N ASP A 91 1.67 3.79 15.93
CA ASP A 91 1.82 2.37 15.66
C ASP A 91 1.59 2.07 14.15
N PRO A 92 2.39 1.19 13.53
CA PRO A 92 2.19 0.83 12.12
C PRO A 92 0.83 0.19 11.84
N TYR A 93 0.26 0.48 10.67
CA TYR A 93 -0.91 -0.20 10.15
C TYR A 93 -0.51 -1.54 9.56
N SER A 94 -1.36 -2.55 9.73
CA SER A 94 -1.17 -3.85 9.09
C SER A 94 -2.51 -4.44 8.68
N GLY A 95 -2.48 -5.26 7.63
CA GLY A 95 -3.68 -5.84 7.06
C GLY A 95 -3.35 -6.70 5.86
N TYR A 96 -4.35 -6.90 5.01
CA TYR A 96 -4.23 -7.68 3.80
C TYR A 96 -4.54 -6.84 2.55
N ILE A 97 -4.04 -7.29 1.41
CA ILE A 97 -4.33 -6.73 0.09
C ILE A 97 -4.72 -7.89 -0.81
N TYR A 98 -5.89 -7.84 -1.41
CA TYR A 98 -6.30 -8.76 -2.46
C TYR A 98 -5.94 -8.18 -3.83
N LEU A 99 -4.98 -8.83 -4.50
CA LEU A 99 -4.60 -8.49 -5.87
C LEU A 99 -5.39 -9.39 -6.82
N ARG A 100 -6.10 -8.78 -7.77
CA ARG A 100 -6.89 -9.44 -8.81
C ARG A 100 -6.57 -8.85 -10.19
N ARG A 101 -6.68 -9.59 -11.29
CA ARG A 101 -6.61 -9.02 -12.64
C ARG A 101 -7.88 -9.32 -13.46
#